data_AF-A0A920KES4-F1
#
_entry.id   AF-A0A920KES4-F1
#
_cell.length_a   1.000
_cell.length_b   1.000
_cell.length_c   1.000
_cell.angle_alpha   90.00
_cell.angle_beta   90.00
_cell.angle_gamma   90.00
#
_symmetry.space_group_name_H-M   'P 1'
#
loop_
_entity.id
_entity.type
_entity.pdbx_description
1 polymer ?
#
loop_
_entity_poly.entity_id
_entity_poly.type
_entity_poly.pdbx_seq_one_letter_code
_entity_poly.pdbx_strand_id
1 'polypeptide(L)'
;MVYTVGNEQNHHFNVLFKILQKLDFEWAKQCHHLSYGMVELPEGKMKSREGTVVDADDLLSSVIDEAKKLTLERGHLEGMNDEEIDDLCHKIGLGGLKYFY
;
A
#
# COMPACT_ATOMS: atom_id res chain seq x y z
N MET A 1 -3.98 -16.03 14.25
CA MET A 1 -3.28 -14.72 14.19
C MET A 1 -2.69 -14.54 12.81
N VAL A 2 -2.89 -13.37 12.20
CA VAL A 2 -2.41 -13.06 10.84
C VAL A 2 -1.25 -12.07 10.93
N TYR A 3 -0.16 -12.38 10.25
CA TYR A 3 1.03 -11.55 10.13
C TYR A 3 1.11 -11.04 8.69
N THR A 4 0.89 -9.74 8.46
CA THR A 4 0.98 -9.13 7.13
C THR A 4 2.36 -8.51 6.96
N VAL A 5 3.27 -9.22 6.28
CA VAL A 5 4.68 -8.82 6.13
C VAL A 5 5.17 -9.18 4.74
N GLY A 6 6.10 -8.40 4.19
CA GLY A 6 6.69 -8.64 2.87
C GLY A 6 7.26 -10.06 2.69
N ASN A 7 7.22 -10.53 1.46
CA ASN A 7 7.59 -11.89 1.08
C ASN A 7 9.08 -12.21 1.32
N GLU A 8 9.94 -11.18 1.50
CA GLU A 8 11.32 -11.38 1.93
C GLU A 8 11.44 -12.08 3.30
N GLN A 9 10.38 -12.07 4.12
CA GLN A 9 10.34 -12.75 5.43
C GLN A 9 9.66 -14.13 5.41
N ASN A 10 9.33 -14.68 4.24
CA ASN A 10 8.63 -15.98 4.15
C ASN A 10 9.40 -17.10 4.89
N HIS A 11 10.71 -17.18 4.70
CA HIS A 11 11.52 -18.20 5.37
C HIS A 11 11.52 -18.00 6.91
N HIS A 12 11.64 -16.75 7.36
CA HIS A 12 11.63 -16.40 8.77
C HIS A 12 10.34 -16.89 9.47
N PHE A 13 9.17 -16.56 8.93
CA PHE A 13 7.89 -16.96 9.52
C PHE A 13 7.66 -18.47 9.47
N ASN A 14 8.09 -19.14 8.39
CA ASN A 14 8.03 -20.60 8.30
C ASN A 14 8.84 -21.29 9.41
N VAL A 15 10.05 -20.78 9.71
CA VAL A 15 10.88 -21.32 10.79
C VAL A 15 10.28 -20.98 12.15
N LEU A 16 9.85 -19.74 12.36
CA LEU A 16 9.27 -19.27 13.61
C LEU A 16 8.05 -20.10 14.02
N PHE A 17 7.08 -20.29 13.11
CA PHE A 17 5.87 -21.06 13.41
C PHE A 17 6.20 -22.52 13.72
N LYS A 18 7.18 -23.12 13.04
CA LYS A 18 7.66 -24.48 13.36
C LYS A 18 8.30 -24.57 14.74
N ILE A 19 9.09 -23.57 15.14
CA ILE A 19 9.67 -23.52 16.49
C ILE A 19 8.58 -23.40 17.54
N LEU A 20 7.61 -22.52 17.34
CA LEU A 20 6.49 -22.34 18.27
C LEU A 20 5.65 -23.62 18.42
N GLN A 21 5.41 -24.33 17.32
CA GLN A 21 4.75 -25.65 17.37
C GLN A 21 5.58 -26.69 18.14
N LYS A 22 6.91 -26.67 18.00
CA LYS A 22 7.82 -27.56 18.75
C LYS A 22 7.89 -27.24 20.24
N LEU A 23 7.49 -26.04 20.65
CA LEU A 23 7.39 -25.62 22.04
C LEU A 23 5.97 -25.81 22.61
N ASP A 24 5.12 -26.57 21.92
CA ASP A 24 3.75 -26.89 22.32
C ASP A 24 2.81 -25.69 22.52
N PHE A 25 3.08 -24.59 21.82
CA PHE A 25 2.14 -23.48 21.74
C PHE A 25 0.99 -23.83 20.79
N GLU A 26 -0.16 -24.23 21.34
CA GLU A 26 -1.35 -24.63 20.54
C GLU A 26 -1.83 -23.54 19.55
N TRP A 27 -1.69 -22.27 19.93
CA TRP A 27 -2.05 -21.14 19.08
C TRP A 27 -1.15 -21.00 17.83
N ALA A 28 0.02 -21.64 17.82
CA ALA A 28 0.95 -21.57 16.69
C ALA A 28 0.38 -22.20 15.40
N LYS A 29 -0.58 -23.14 15.52
CA LYS A 29 -1.30 -23.73 14.37
C LYS A 29 -2.24 -22.74 13.69
N GLN A 30 -2.63 -21.68 14.40
CA GLN A 30 -3.51 -20.62 13.90
C GLN A 30 -2.72 -19.41 13.39
N CYS A 31 -1.39 -19.47 13.38
CA CYS A 31 -0.55 -18.41 12.83
C CYS A 31 -0.47 -18.52 11.31
N HIS A 32 -0.74 -17.41 10.63
CA HIS A 32 -0.67 -17.31 9.17
C HIS A 32 0.16 -16.10 8.77
N HIS A 33 1.15 -16.30 7.91
CA HIS A 33 1.88 -15.21 7.27
C HIS A 33 1.16 -14.85 5.98
N LEU A 34 0.46 -13.72 5.98
CA LEU A 34 -0.12 -13.12 4.79
C LEU A 34 0.97 -12.32 4.08
N SER A 35 1.77 -13.03 3.28
CA SER A 35 2.90 -12.42 2.59
C SER A 35 2.43 -11.61 1.37
N TYR A 36 3.00 -10.43 1.16
CA TYR A 36 2.79 -9.61 -0.03
C TYR A 36 4.12 -9.29 -0.73
N GLY A 37 4.06 -8.99 -2.03
CA GLY A 37 5.25 -8.59 -2.80
C GLY A 37 5.65 -7.14 -2.55
N MET A 38 6.90 -6.81 -2.85
CA MET A 38 7.35 -5.42 -2.80
C MET A 38 6.80 -4.63 -3.98
N VAL A 39 6.52 -3.35 -3.75
CA VAL A 39 6.18 -2.40 -4.81
C VAL A 39 7.44 -2.07 -5.61
N GLU A 40 7.37 -2.27 -6.92
CA GLU A 40 8.43 -1.86 -7.85
C GLU A 40 8.02 -0.55 -8.53
N LEU A 41 8.93 0.42 -8.57
CA LEU A 41 8.76 1.64 -9.34
C LEU A 41 9.08 1.34 -10.81
N PRO A 42 8.62 2.17 -11.77
CA PRO A 42 9.03 2.05 -13.17
C PRO A 42 10.56 2.03 -13.35
N GLU A 43 11.29 2.68 -12.45
CA GLU A 43 12.75 2.75 -12.42
C GLU A 43 13.42 1.58 -11.68
N GLY A 44 12.63 0.64 -11.15
CA GLY A 44 13.09 -0.55 -10.44
C GLY A 44 12.74 -0.57 -8.95
N LYS A 45 13.44 -1.41 -8.18
CA LYS A 45 13.17 -1.57 -6.75
C LYS A 45 13.49 -0.31 -5.94
N MET A 46 12.62 0.00 -4.98
CA MET A 46 12.87 1.05 -4.00
C MET A 46 14.15 0.76 -3.20
N LYS A 47 15.06 1.74 -3.10
CA LYS A 47 16.35 1.60 -2.40
C LYS A 47 16.63 2.79 -1.50
N SER A 48 16.67 2.57 -0.18
CA SER A 48 16.96 3.63 0.78
C SER A 48 18.38 4.17 0.74
N ARG A 49 19.36 3.32 0.41
CA ARG A 49 20.78 3.71 0.35
C ARG A 49 21.14 4.54 -0.88
N GLU A 50 20.31 4.51 -1.91
CA GLU A 50 20.52 5.26 -3.16
C GLU A 50 19.58 6.50 -3.27
N GLY A 51 18.75 6.74 -2.25
CA GLY A 51 17.85 7.90 -2.19
C GLY A 51 16.53 7.73 -2.96
N THR A 52 16.28 6.55 -3.54
CA THR A 52 15.07 6.23 -4.31
C THR A 52 13.95 5.70 -3.40
N VAL A 53 13.82 6.25 -2.18
CA VAL A 53 12.64 5.98 -1.34
C VAL A 53 11.55 6.93 -1.78
N VAL A 54 10.38 6.38 -2.05
CA VAL A 54 9.18 7.19 -2.24
C VAL A 54 8.40 7.10 -0.95
N ASP A 55 8.25 8.24 -0.27
CA ASP A 55 7.42 8.30 0.92
C ASP A 55 5.95 8.11 0.54
N ALA A 56 5.19 7.44 1.40
CA ALA A 56 3.78 7.17 1.15
C ALA A 56 2.97 8.46 0.98
N ASP A 57 3.35 9.53 1.71
CA ASP A 57 2.71 10.84 1.63
C ASP A 57 3.01 11.53 0.28
N ASP A 58 4.22 11.38 -0.24
CA ASP A 58 4.61 11.89 -1.57
C ASP A 58 3.90 11.12 -2.69
N LEU A 59 3.78 9.80 -2.56
CA LEU A 59 3.01 8.99 -3.49
C LEU A 59 1.51 9.38 -3.46
N LEU A 60 0.95 9.57 -2.27
CA LEU A 60 -0.45 9.93 -2.12
C LEU A 60 -0.74 11.31 -2.72
N SER A 61 0.09 12.31 -2.41
CA SER A 61 -0.06 13.67 -2.95
C SER A 61 0.03 13.67 -4.47
N SER A 62 1.04 13.00 -5.06
CA SER A 62 1.17 12.92 -6.52
C SER A 62 -0.02 12.26 -7.22
N VAL A 63 -0.62 11.23 -6.61
CA VAL A 63 -1.81 10.57 -7.17
C VAL A 63 -3.05 11.47 -7.06
N ILE A 64 -3.23 12.17 -5.94
CA ILE A 64 -4.35 13.11 -5.77
C ILE A 64 -4.21 14.30 -6.74
N ASP A 65 -3.01 14.83 -6.93
CA ASP A 65 -2.75 15.94 -7.85
C ASP A 65 -3.07 15.53 -9.30
N GLU A 66 -2.65 14.33 -9.71
CA GLU A 66 -2.98 13.81 -11.04
C GLU A 66 -4.49 13.53 -11.16
N ALA A 67 -5.14 13.02 -10.11
CA ALA A 67 -6.59 12.86 -10.09
C ALA A 67 -7.33 14.19 -10.23
N LYS A 68 -6.85 15.25 -9.57
CA LYS A 68 -7.41 16.61 -9.67
C LYS A 68 -7.26 17.19 -11.05
N LYS A 69 -6.07 17.08 -11.65
CA LYS A 69 -5.82 17.51 -13.03
C LYS A 69 -6.75 16.81 -14.02
N LEU A 70 -6.84 15.48 -13.96
CA LEU A 70 -7.72 14.70 -14.84
C LEU A 70 -9.21 15.02 -14.63
N THR A 71 -9.61 15.29 -13.38
CA THR A 71 -10.99 15.66 -13.04
C THR A 71 -11.35 17.04 -13.59
N LEU A 72 -10.44 18.02 -13.47
CA LEU A 72 -10.60 19.35 -14.05
C LEU A 72 -10.64 19.31 -15.59
N GLU A 73 -9.80 18.49 -16.22
CA GLU A 73 -9.77 18.32 -17.68
C GLU A 73 -11.04 17.65 -18.22
N ARG A 74 -11.62 16.70 -17.49
CA ARG A 74 -12.83 15.97 -17.87
C ARG A 74 -14.12 16.78 -17.64
N GLY A 75 -14.10 17.78 -16.78
CA GLY A 75 -15.27 18.59 -16.44
C GLY A 75 -16.23 17.87 -15.48
N HIS A 76 -17.52 18.22 -15.51
CA HIS A 76 -18.57 17.75 -14.60
C HIS A 76 -18.50 18.27 -13.16
N LEU A 77 -17.90 19.44 -12.95
CA LEU A 77 -17.78 20.09 -11.63
C LEU A 77 -18.82 21.20 -11.41
N GLU A 78 -19.85 21.25 -12.26
CA GLU A 78 -20.88 22.28 -12.20
C GLU A 78 -21.64 22.20 -10.86
N GLY A 79 -21.67 23.32 -10.14
CA GLY A 79 -22.35 23.42 -8.85
C GLY A 79 -21.56 22.91 -7.65
N MET A 80 -20.34 22.40 -7.85
CA MET A 80 -19.44 22.02 -6.76
C MET A 80 -18.61 23.22 -6.31
N ASN A 81 -18.41 23.34 -5.00
CA ASN A 81 -17.43 24.27 -4.43
C ASN A 81 -16.03 23.64 -4.34
N ASP A 82 -15.02 24.46 -4.03
CA ASP A 82 -13.62 24.00 -3.97
C ASP A 82 -13.40 22.87 -2.96
N GLU A 83 -14.11 22.86 -1.83
CA GLU A 83 -14.00 21.79 -0.82
C GLU A 83 -14.57 20.45 -1.34
N GLU A 84 -15.70 20.51 -2.05
CA GLU A 84 -16.33 19.32 -2.65
C GLU A 84 -15.47 18.73 -3.77
N ILE A 85 -14.81 19.59 -4.55
CA ILE A 85 -13.88 19.18 -5.61
C ILE A 85 -12.65 18.49 -4.99
N ASP A 86 -12.09 19.06 -3.92
CA ASP A 86 -10.94 18.48 -3.24
C ASP A 86 -11.27 17.13 -2.58
N ASP A 87 -12.43 17.00 -1.92
CA ASP A 87 -12.88 15.72 -1.35
C ASP A 87 -13.12 14.65 -2.44
N LEU A 88 -13.70 15.04 -3.58
CA LEU A 88 -13.87 14.15 -4.72
C LEU A 88 -12.52 13.64 -5.24
N CYS A 89 -11.56 14.54 -5.48
CA CYS A 89 -10.24 14.18 -6.00
C CYS A 89 -9.47 13.30 -5.00
N HIS A 90 -9.58 13.60 -3.71
CA HIS A 90 -9.00 12.79 -2.64
C HIS A 90 -9.57 11.37 -2.62
N LYS A 91 -10.90 11.22 -2.75
CA LYS A 91 -11.56 9.91 -2.85
C LYS A 91 -11.14 9.12 -4.09
N ILE A 92 -11.04 9.80 -5.24
CA ILE A 92 -10.58 9.18 -6.49
C ILE A 92 -9.13 8.69 -6.34
N GLY A 93 -8.23 9.54 -5.82
CA GLY A 93 -6.82 9.19 -5.64
C GLY A 93 -6.63 8.02 -4.68
N LEU A 94 -7.28 8.05 -3.51
CA LEU A 94 -7.24 6.94 -2.56
C LEU A 94 -7.88 5.66 -3.11
N GLY A 95 -8.98 5.79 -3.85
CA GLY A 95 -9.65 4.66 -4.51
C GLY A 95 -8.75 4.00 -5.55
N GLY A 96 -8.07 4.80 -6.38
CA GLY A 96 -7.10 4.32 -7.36
C GLY A 96 -5.93 3.57 -6.72
N LEU A 97 -5.34 4.14 -5.66
CA LEU A 97 -4.24 3.50 -4.93
C LEU A 97 -4.68 2.17 -4.30
N LYS A 98 -5.82 2.15 -3.59
CA LYS A 98 -6.33 0.93 -2.93
C LYS A 98 -6.80 -0.16 -3.89
N TYR A 99 -7.16 0.19 -5.13
CA TYR A 99 -7.55 -0.81 -6.12
C TYR A 99 -6.32 -1.40 -6.81
N PHE A 100 -5.27 -0.60 -6.98
CA PHE A 100 -4.04 -1.04 -7.62
C PHE A 100 -3.19 -1.94 -6.71
N TYR A 101 -3.23 -1.72 -5.40
CA TYR A 101 -2.50 -2.49 -4.38
C TYR A 101 -3.41 -3.43 -3.58
#